data_AF-F0S3W9-F1
#
_entry.id   AF-F0S3W9-F1
#
_cell.length_a   1.000
_cell.length_b   1.000
_cell.length_c   1.000
_cell.angle_alpha   90.00
_cell.angle_beta   90.00
_cell.angle_gamma   90.00
#
_symmetry.space_group_name_H-M   'P 1'
#
loop_
_entity.id
_entity.type
_entity.pdbx_description
1 polymer ?
#
loop_
_entity_poly.entity_id
_entity_poly.type
_entity_poly.pdbx_seq_one_letter_code
_entity_poly.pdbx_strand_id
1 'polypeptide(L)'
;MGCCNFGKEDEMFPFEEEANKWIEGILPQWKANRDYTIPTTKDEIEKRLKKFKRLIYDENLESKLEVIININSRIDFLSENGKIYVFIVKNYLFPFLEKLIYYKANEPEGKEELLFLIESIEKNLSVVKVKNFDEKINRTFDILISALYEQLC
;
A
#
# COMPACT_ATOMS: atom_id res chain seq x y z
N MET A 1 -33.51 2.06 -11.05
CA MET A 1 -32.73 0.81 -10.99
C MET A 1 -32.49 0.38 -12.42
N GLY A 2 -31.31 0.70 -12.95
CA GLY A 2 -30.93 0.48 -14.34
C GLY A 2 -30.16 -0.83 -14.47
N CYS A 3 -30.59 -1.63 -15.43
CA CYS A 3 -30.17 -2.98 -15.75
C CYS A 3 -28.68 -3.04 -16.12
N CYS A 4 -28.05 -4.18 -15.81
CA CYS A 4 -26.71 -4.54 -16.24
C CYS A 4 -26.60 -4.49 -17.78
N ASN A 5 -25.73 -3.63 -18.31
CA ASN A 5 -25.25 -3.75 -19.69
C ASN A 5 -24.16 -4.83 -19.71
N PHE A 6 -24.58 -6.09 -19.72
CA PHE A 6 -23.74 -7.21 -20.17
C PHE A 6 -23.90 -7.33 -21.68
N GLY A 7 -22.78 -7.29 -22.41
CA GLY A 7 -22.66 -7.79 -23.78
C GLY A 7 -23.40 -6.97 -24.84
N LYS A 8 -22.64 -6.24 -25.65
CA LYS A 8 -23.12 -5.85 -26.98
C LYS A 8 -23.46 -7.14 -27.73
N GLU A 9 -24.60 -7.16 -28.41
CA GLU A 9 -25.18 -8.33 -29.13
C GLU A 9 -24.28 -8.91 -30.25
N ASP A 10 -23.10 -8.32 -30.49
CA ASP A 10 -22.12 -8.76 -31.50
C ASP A 10 -20.85 -9.43 -30.94
N GLU A 11 -20.71 -9.54 -29.61
CA GLU A 11 -19.66 -10.40 -29.04
C GLU A 11 -20.19 -11.84 -28.98
N MET A 12 -19.90 -12.61 -30.03
CA MET A 12 -20.03 -14.06 -30.03
C MET A 12 -19.32 -14.60 -28.79
N PHE A 13 -20.10 -14.99 -27.78
CA PHE A 13 -19.58 -15.56 -26.54
C PHE A 13 -18.78 -16.81 -26.93
N PRO A 14 -17.47 -16.89 -26.62
CA PRO A 14 -16.60 -17.98 -27.12
C PRO A 14 -16.96 -19.38 -26.58
N PHE A 15 -17.97 -19.47 -25.72
CA PHE A 15 -18.41 -20.70 -25.07
C PHE A 15 -19.05 -21.71 -26.01
N GLU A 16 -19.77 -21.29 -27.06
CA GLU A 16 -20.48 -22.27 -27.91
C GLU A 16 -19.52 -23.05 -28.83
N GLU A 17 -18.55 -22.38 -29.44
CA GLU A 17 -17.53 -23.05 -30.25
C GLU A 17 -16.59 -23.92 -29.40
N GLU A 18 -16.28 -23.51 -28.17
CA GLU A 18 -15.44 -24.27 -27.25
C GLU A 18 -16.18 -25.48 -26.63
N ALA A 19 -17.48 -25.36 -26.38
CA ALA A 19 -18.32 -26.47 -25.94
C ALA A 19 -18.42 -27.57 -27.01
N ASN A 20 -18.53 -27.19 -28.28
CA ASN A 20 -18.55 -28.14 -29.40
C ASN A 20 -17.23 -28.91 -29.52
N LYS A 21 -16.08 -28.24 -29.33
CA LYS A 21 -14.75 -28.90 -29.32
C LYS A 21 -14.60 -29.91 -28.17
N TRP A 22 -15.25 -29.64 -27.03
CA TRP A 22 -15.31 -30.57 -25.89
C TRP A 22 -16.09 -31.85 -26.23
N ILE A 23 -17.21 -31.71 -26.93
CA ILE A 23 -18.04 -32.83 -27.40
C ILE A 23 -17.27 -33.68 -28.43
N GLU A 24 -16.41 -33.05 -29.24
CA GLU A 24 -15.53 -33.72 -30.22
C GLU A 24 -14.28 -34.37 -29.61
N GLY A 25 -14.13 -34.37 -28.28
CA GLY A 25 -13.00 -34.99 -27.59
C GLY A 25 -11.67 -34.23 -27.71
N ILE A 26 -11.72 -32.99 -28.23
CA ILE A 26 -10.56 -32.10 -28.29
C ILE A 26 -10.46 -31.40 -26.94
N LEU A 27 -9.47 -31.80 -26.13
CA LEU A 27 -9.19 -31.13 -24.85
C LEU A 27 -8.96 -29.64 -25.13
N PRO A 28 -9.65 -28.73 -24.42
CA PRO A 28 -9.48 -27.31 -24.61
C PRO A 28 -8.02 -26.99 -24.29
N GLN A 29 -7.31 -26.48 -25.29
CA GLN A 29 -6.02 -25.87 -25.08
C GLN A 29 -6.29 -24.51 -24.44
N TRP A 30 -6.55 -24.51 -23.13
CA TRP A 30 -6.45 -23.30 -22.34
C TRP A 30 -5.04 -22.80 -22.60
N LYS A 31 -4.91 -21.75 -23.43
CA LYS A 31 -3.67 -20.97 -23.48
C LYS A 31 -3.51 -20.45 -22.07
N ALA A 32 -2.73 -21.21 -21.32
CA ALA A 32 -2.18 -20.83 -20.05
C ALA A 32 -1.31 -19.60 -20.32
N ASN A 33 -1.93 -18.43 -20.51
CA ASN A 33 -1.29 -17.15 -20.23
C ASN A 33 -1.09 -17.13 -18.71
N ARG A 34 -0.15 -17.96 -18.26
CA ARG A 34 0.21 -18.20 -16.86
C ARG A 34 1.49 -17.43 -16.55
N ASP A 35 1.50 -16.15 -16.92
CA ASP A 35 2.41 -15.18 -16.30
C ASP A 35 1.83 -14.66 -14.98
N TYR A 36 0.92 -15.41 -14.35
CA TYR A 36 0.44 -15.13 -13.01
C TYR A 36 1.55 -15.47 -12.02
N THR A 37 2.36 -14.47 -11.70
CA THR A 37 3.31 -14.52 -10.58
C THR A 37 2.58 -14.17 -9.29
N ILE A 38 2.71 -15.02 -8.27
CA ILE A 38 2.18 -14.74 -6.93
C ILE A 38 2.89 -13.47 -6.40
N PRO A 39 2.14 -12.40 -6.05
CA PRO A 39 2.75 -11.18 -5.53
C PRO A 39 3.54 -11.49 -4.25
N THR A 40 4.78 -10.99 -4.18
CA THR A 40 5.57 -11.11 -2.97
C THR A 40 5.15 -10.05 -1.95
N THR A 41 5.48 -10.24 -0.67
CA THR A 41 5.27 -9.21 0.37
C THR A 41 5.90 -7.87 -0.01
N LYS A 42 7.04 -7.90 -0.71
CA LYS A 42 7.72 -6.72 -1.25
C LYS A 42 6.82 -5.98 -2.25
N ASP A 43 6.23 -6.72 -3.19
CA ASP A 43 5.37 -6.15 -4.24
C ASP A 43 4.08 -5.57 -3.64
N GLU A 44 3.49 -6.24 -2.66
CA GLU A 44 2.30 -5.78 -1.94
C GLU A 44 2.57 -4.46 -1.21
N ILE A 45 3.68 -4.39 -0.47
CA ILE A 45 4.08 -3.18 0.25
C ILE A 45 4.36 -2.05 -0.73
N GLU A 46 5.15 -2.31 -1.77
CA GLU A 46 5.49 -1.29 -2.77
C GLU A 46 4.26 -0.73 -3.47
N LYS A 47 3.33 -1.60 -3.89
CA LYS A 47 2.06 -1.20 -4.51
C LYS A 47 1.24 -0.32 -3.58
N ARG A 48 1.18 -0.64 -2.29
CA ARG A 48 0.43 0.15 -1.31
C ARG A 48 1.10 1.48 -1.00
N LEU A 49 2.44 1.54 -0.88
CA LEU A 49 3.19 2.79 -0.75
C LEU A 49 2.98 3.72 -1.95
N LYS A 50 3.05 3.18 -3.18
CA LYS A 50 2.75 3.94 -4.40
C LYS A 50 1.31 4.48 -4.43
N LYS A 51 0.35 3.72 -3.88
CA LYS A 51 -1.02 4.19 -3.70
C LYS A 51 -1.09 5.37 -2.73
N PHE A 52 -0.43 5.28 -1.57
CA PHE A 52 -0.40 6.38 -0.61
C PHE A 52 0.26 7.63 -1.17
N LYS A 53 1.37 7.49 -1.93
CA LYS A 53 2.05 8.63 -2.58
C LYS A 53 1.08 9.43 -3.45
N ARG A 54 0.23 8.76 -4.22
CA ARG A 54 -0.77 9.40 -5.09
C ARG A 54 -1.93 10.07 -4.34
N LEU A 55 -2.17 9.73 -3.08
CA LEU A 55 -3.34 10.17 -2.32
C LEU A 55 -3.03 11.32 -1.36
N ILE A 56 -1.77 11.59 -1.05
CA ILE A 56 -1.38 12.54 0.00
C ILE A 56 -1.42 13.99 -0.48
N TYR A 57 -1.29 14.23 -1.80
CA TYR A 57 -1.35 15.55 -2.47
C TYR A 57 -0.56 16.66 -1.75
N ASP A 58 0.63 16.34 -1.24
CA ASP A 58 1.50 17.24 -0.48
C ASP A 58 2.95 16.92 -0.86
N GLU A 59 3.61 17.83 -1.57
CA GLU A 59 4.94 17.62 -2.16
C GLU A 59 6.00 17.22 -1.12
N ASN A 60 5.92 17.82 0.08
CA ASN A 60 6.85 17.49 1.16
C ASN A 60 6.64 16.06 1.64
N LEU A 61 5.39 15.63 1.84
CA LEU A 61 5.08 14.28 2.30
C LEU A 61 5.30 13.22 1.19
N GLU A 62 5.08 13.58 -0.07
CA GLU A 62 5.38 12.72 -1.22
C GLU A 62 6.86 12.37 -1.31
N SER A 63 7.74 13.36 -1.09
CA SER A 63 9.19 13.14 -1.07
C SER A 63 9.61 12.14 0.02
N LYS A 64 8.96 12.19 1.19
CA LYS A 64 9.19 11.27 2.29
C LYS A 64 8.72 9.84 1.96
N LEU A 65 7.58 9.70 1.28
CA LEU A 65 7.13 8.40 0.78
C LEU A 65 8.07 7.81 -0.28
N GLU A 66 8.67 8.65 -1.12
CA GLU A 66 9.65 8.23 -2.11
C GLU A 66 10.91 7.66 -1.46
N VAL A 67 11.37 8.25 -0.35
CA VAL A 67 12.45 7.69 0.47
C VAL A 67 12.06 6.30 0.99
N ILE A 68 10.85 6.12 1.53
CA ILE A 68 10.40 4.82 2.03
C ILE A 68 10.32 3.77 0.91
N ILE A 69 9.83 4.14 -0.27
CA ILE A 69 9.80 3.25 -1.44
C ILE A 69 11.22 2.82 -1.82
N ASN A 70 12.18 3.74 -1.78
CA ASN A 70 13.58 3.41 -2.03
C ASN A 70 14.13 2.44 -0.97
N ILE A 71 13.83 2.64 0.31
CA ILE A 71 14.18 1.68 1.39
C ILE A 71 13.57 0.30 1.11
N ASN A 72 12.28 0.23 0.76
CA ASN A 72 11.58 -1.01 0.41
C ASN A 72 12.25 -1.77 -0.74
N SER A 73 12.84 -1.06 -1.70
CA SER A 73 13.51 -1.69 -2.83
C SER A 73 14.80 -2.41 -2.44
N ARG A 74 15.46 -1.95 -1.36
CA ARG A 74 16.79 -2.39 -0.91
C ARG A 74 16.78 -3.43 0.20
N ILE A 75 15.68 -3.52 0.97
CA ILE A 75 15.59 -4.45 2.10
C ILE A 75 15.56 -5.91 1.62
N ASP A 76 16.29 -6.77 2.32
CA ASP A 76 16.16 -8.22 2.17
C ASP A 76 15.01 -8.73 3.04
N PHE A 77 13.89 -9.06 2.40
CA PHE A 77 12.67 -9.55 3.07
C PHE A 77 12.81 -10.93 3.71
N LEU A 78 13.86 -11.69 3.38
CA LEU A 78 14.10 -13.01 3.96
C LEU A 78 14.89 -12.92 5.27
N SER A 79 15.54 -11.79 5.52
CA SER A 79 16.32 -11.54 6.73
C SER A 79 15.45 -11.24 7.96
N GLU A 80 16.04 -11.32 9.16
CA GLU A 80 15.36 -10.91 10.40
C GLU A 80 15.01 -9.42 10.38
N ASN A 81 15.91 -8.57 9.86
CA ASN A 81 15.65 -7.15 9.64
C ASN A 81 14.49 -6.93 8.67
N GLY A 82 14.35 -7.79 7.64
CA GLY A 82 13.21 -7.81 6.74
C GLY A 82 11.89 -8.06 7.45
N LYS A 83 11.86 -8.96 8.44
CA LYS A 83 10.66 -9.19 9.27
C LYS A 83 10.33 -7.98 10.14
N ILE A 84 11.34 -7.36 10.76
CA ILE A 84 11.18 -6.13 11.56
C ILE A 84 10.67 -4.99 10.66
N TYR A 85 11.24 -4.82 9.48
CA TYR A 85 10.77 -3.87 8.47
C TYR A 85 9.29 -4.06 8.15
N VAL A 86 8.88 -5.29 7.82
CA VAL A 86 7.47 -5.64 7.53
C VAL A 86 6.58 -5.33 8.72
N PHE A 87 7.03 -5.64 9.94
CA PHE A 87 6.32 -5.32 11.17
C PHE A 87 6.11 -3.82 11.34
N ILE A 88 7.17 -3.01 11.17
CA ILE A 88 7.08 -1.55 11.30
C ILE A 88 6.11 -0.98 10.25
N VAL A 89 6.25 -1.43 9.00
CA VAL A 89 5.41 -0.96 7.89
C VAL A 89 3.93 -1.27 8.14
N LYS A 90 3.60 -2.51 8.50
CA LYS A 90 2.20 -2.94 8.65
C LYS A 90 1.53 -2.37 9.90
N ASN A 91 2.25 -2.22 11.01
CA ASN A 91 1.65 -1.84 12.29
C ASN A 91 1.74 -0.35 12.61
N TYR A 92 2.68 0.39 12.02
CA TYR A 92 2.85 1.82 12.30
C TYR A 92 2.71 2.67 11.04
N LEU A 93 3.48 2.38 9.98
CA LEU A 93 3.49 3.23 8.79
C LEU A 93 2.14 3.26 8.07
N PHE A 94 1.57 2.10 7.74
CA PHE A 94 0.30 2.05 7.01
C PHE A 94 -0.86 2.65 7.79
N PRO A 95 -1.08 2.32 9.08
CA PRO A 95 -2.10 3.01 9.88
C PRO A 95 -1.89 4.53 9.94
N PHE A 96 -0.64 4.97 10.06
CA PHE A 96 -0.31 6.40 10.08
C PHE A 96 -0.68 7.09 8.77
N LEU A 97 -0.30 6.52 7.63
CA LEU A 97 -0.62 7.05 6.30
C LEU A 97 -2.13 7.07 6.03
N GLU A 98 -2.86 6.04 6.45
CA GLU A 98 -4.31 5.98 6.30
C GLU A 98 -5.01 7.10 7.07
N LYS A 99 -4.64 7.29 8.34
CA LYS A 99 -5.20 8.36 9.18
C LYS A 99 -4.78 9.74 8.70
N LEU A 100 -3.56 9.89 8.20
CA LEU A 100 -3.06 11.13 7.63
C LEU A 100 -3.84 11.54 6.37
N ILE A 101 -4.05 10.60 5.44
CA ILE A 101 -4.85 10.86 4.23
C ILE A 101 -6.29 11.17 4.60
N TYR A 102 -6.87 10.43 5.54
CA TYR A 102 -8.23 10.70 6.00
C TYR A 102 -8.36 12.11 6.59
N TYR A 103 -7.43 12.52 7.46
CA TYR A 103 -7.38 13.87 8.03
C TYR A 103 -7.22 14.95 6.95
N LYS A 104 -6.26 14.78 6.02
CA LYS A 104 -6.01 15.75 4.94
C LYS A 104 -7.22 15.91 4.00
N ALA A 105 -8.00 14.85 3.80
CA ALA A 105 -9.18 14.88 2.93
C ALA A 105 -10.44 15.47 3.60
N ASN A 106 -10.51 15.45 4.93
CA ASN A 106 -11.72 15.78 5.69
C ASN A 106 -11.43 16.73 6.87
N GLU A 107 -10.50 17.67 6.75
CA GLU A 107 -10.17 18.55 7.89
C GLU A 107 -11.42 19.34 8.35
N PRO A 108 -11.82 19.29 9.64
CA PRO A 108 -11.05 18.86 10.84
C PRO A 108 -11.24 17.41 11.32
N GLU A 109 -12.08 16.59 10.66
CA GLU A 109 -12.29 15.20 11.04
C GLU A 109 -11.00 14.36 10.99
N GLY A 110 -10.85 13.41 11.92
CA GLY A 110 -9.69 12.50 11.96
C GLY A 110 -8.43 13.07 12.62
N LYS A 111 -8.41 14.36 12.98
CA LYS A 111 -7.28 14.99 13.68
C LYS A 111 -6.94 14.31 15.01
N GLU A 112 -7.95 14.02 15.84
CA GLU A 112 -7.74 13.40 17.15
C GLU A 112 -7.20 11.96 17.03
N GLU A 113 -7.73 11.19 16.08
CA GLU A 113 -7.28 9.82 15.83
C GLU A 113 -5.83 9.79 15.33
N LEU A 114 -5.48 10.71 14.42
CA LEU A 114 -4.12 10.88 13.93
C LEU A 114 -3.19 11.33 15.05
N LEU A 115 -3.62 12.28 15.90
CA LEU A 115 -2.84 12.74 17.05
C LEU A 115 -2.59 11.62 18.04
N PHE A 116 -3.61 10.83 18.38
CA PHE A 116 -3.46 9.68 19.28
C PHE A 116 -2.45 8.66 18.73
N LEU A 117 -2.50 8.38 17.44
CA LEU A 117 -1.55 7.50 16.79
C LEU A 117 -0.12 8.07 16.77
N ILE A 118 0.02 9.36 16.45
CA ILE A 118 1.30 10.09 16.53
C ILE A 118 1.89 9.97 17.92
N GLU A 119 1.09 10.25 18.96
CA GLU A 119 1.56 10.17 20.35
C GLU A 119 1.95 8.74 20.75
N SER A 120 1.26 7.72 20.22
CA SER A 120 1.62 6.31 20.42
C SER A 120 2.98 5.98 19.79
N ILE A 121 3.23 6.48 18.57
CA ILE A 121 4.51 6.29 17.86
C ILE A 121 5.64 7.06 18.57
N GLU A 122 5.43 8.34 18.92
CA GLU A 122 6.43 9.19 19.56
C GLU A 122 6.75 8.77 21.01
N LYS A 123 5.77 8.24 21.76
CA LYS A 123 5.98 7.76 23.14
C LYS A 123 7.03 6.67 23.24
N ASN A 124 7.16 5.84 22.22
CA ASN A 124 8.15 4.77 22.19
C ASN A 124 9.59 5.30 22.02
N LEU A 125 9.78 6.60 21.76
CA LEU A 125 11.07 7.18 21.36
C LEU A 125 11.51 8.42 22.15
N SER A 126 10.80 8.77 23.25
CA SER A 126 11.21 9.81 24.23
C SER A 126 11.55 11.19 23.64
N VAL A 127 10.73 11.69 22.71
CA VAL A 127 11.06 12.89 21.93
C VAL A 127 10.39 14.18 22.45
N VAL A 128 11.10 15.32 22.35
CA VAL A 128 10.69 16.67 22.82
C VAL A 128 9.29 17.09 22.34
N LYS A 129 8.46 17.71 23.19
CA LYS A 129 7.10 18.16 22.83
C LYS A 129 7.14 19.33 21.83
N VAL A 130 6.63 19.09 20.63
CA VAL A 130 6.41 20.13 19.60
C VAL A 130 4.97 20.65 19.71
N LYS A 131 4.76 21.97 19.54
CA LYS A 131 3.43 22.59 19.67
C LYS A 131 2.59 22.54 18.39
N ASN A 132 3.22 22.58 17.21
CA ASN A 132 2.51 22.59 15.93
C ASN A 132 2.17 21.16 15.47
N PHE A 133 0.93 20.95 15.01
CA PHE A 133 0.44 19.64 14.57
C PHE A 133 1.11 19.17 13.27
N ASP A 134 1.32 20.07 12.31
CA ASP A 134 2.00 19.73 11.05
C ASP A 134 3.47 19.36 11.27
N GLU A 135 4.12 20.00 12.24
CA GLU A 135 5.48 19.63 12.64
C GLU A 135 5.50 18.25 13.30
N LYS A 136 4.48 17.91 14.12
CA LYS A 136 4.34 16.57 14.70
C LYS A 136 4.15 15.51 13.62
N ILE A 137 3.32 15.76 12.59
CA ILE A 137 3.13 14.85 11.45
C ILE A 137 4.48 14.63 10.76
N ASN A 138 5.16 15.72 10.39
CA ASN A 138 6.43 15.67 9.68
C ASN A 138 7.48 14.87 10.46
N ARG A 139 7.62 15.15 11.74
CA ARG A 139 8.56 14.48 12.61
C ARG A 139 8.25 13.00 12.81
N THR A 140 6.97 12.66 13.00
CA THR A 140 6.55 11.25 13.09
C THR A 140 6.93 10.50 11.82
N PHE A 141 6.82 11.16 10.67
CA PHE A 141 7.29 10.62 9.41
C PHE A 141 8.81 10.37 9.41
N ASP A 142 9.60 11.35 9.86
CA ASP A 142 11.07 11.25 9.92
C ASP A 142 11.54 10.14 10.87
N ILE A 143 10.84 9.98 12.00
CA ILE A 143 11.01 8.89 12.95
C ILE A 143 10.79 7.54 12.27
N LEU A 144 9.67 7.39 11.55
CA LEU A 144 9.35 6.14 10.85
C LEU A 144 10.38 5.85 9.75
N ILE A 145 10.80 6.86 8.98
CA ILE A 145 11.87 6.70 7.99
C ILE A 145 13.15 6.21 8.64
N SER A 146 13.56 6.83 9.76
CA SER A 146 14.78 6.47 10.47
C SER A 146 14.73 5.01 10.96
N ALA A 147 13.63 4.62 11.59
CA ALA A 147 13.43 3.25 12.07
C ALA A 147 13.44 2.21 10.93
N LEU A 148 12.90 2.56 9.76
CA LEU A 148 12.93 1.70 8.57
C LEU A 148 14.33 1.65 7.95
N TYR A 149 15.06 2.77 7.97
CA TYR A 149 16.42 2.85 7.43
C TYR A 149 17.41 2.03 8.26
N GLU A 150 17.26 1.98 9.58
CA GLU A 150 18.04 1.13 10.47
C GLU A 150 17.96 -0.36 10.11
N GLN A 151 16.89 -0.80 9.46
CA GLN A 151 16.74 -2.20 9.02
C GLN A 151 17.59 -2.55 7.79
N LEU A 152 18.19 -1.55 7.13
CA LEU A 152 19.11 -1.78 6.02
C LEU A 152 20.54 -2.10 6.48
N CYS A 153 20.84 -1.93 7.78
CA CYS A 153 22.16 -2.12 8.37
C CYS A 153 22.41 -3.58 8.80
#